data_AF-A0A430UNL2-F1
#
_entry.id   AF-A0A430UNL2-F1
#
_cell.length_a   1.000
_cell.length_b   1.000
_cell.length_c   1.000
_cell.angle_alpha   90.00
_cell.angle_beta   90.00
_cell.angle_gamma   90.00
#
_symmetry.space_group_name_H-M   'P 1'
#
loop_
_entity.id
_entity.type
_entity.pdbx_description
1 polymer ?
#
loop_
_entity_poly.entity_id
_entity_poly.type
_entity_poly.pdbx_seq_one_letter_code
_entity_poly.pdbx_strand_id
1 'polypeptide(L)'
;DEGGQVSPAESPLPQEIREEVSLLRLDPQAATRIGETLQRLAIPSLINWLDLLDEVRSSLAQAQLYTEAGQYNRARAQLSYAYSRFRLKVYPVVGAYAPELAERADRLFLAMQNAVGLRTVDFTVLLGEIQEIEERLLGSSLGPWHTLQVQLQLFLLGIPRAILFLLASALAFFPLYLGWITFSGRNVYWTLLGLAFLFLALPILAEGLSYMGSILAEYGGLPILGLLANLSIAQGLVPYLAWGISAFLVVAFAGAGLRGIAAQFGLLKERGREVITTQDQRPSATTLTSETIVEWDEEF
;
A
#
# COMPACT_ATOMS: atom_id res chain seq x y z
N ASP A 1 -50.13 38.91 -37.07
CA ASP A 1 -49.41 38.68 -35.81
C ASP A 1 -49.11 37.21 -35.61
N GLU A 2 -48.06 36.73 -36.28
CA GLU A 2 -47.44 35.43 -35.98
C GLU A 2 -46.14 35.72 -35.24
N GLY A 3 -46.17 35.54 -33.93
CA GLY A 3 -45.00 35.64 -33.06
C GLY A 3 -44.10 34.42 -33.30
N GLY A 4 -43.08 34.60 -34.13
CA GLY A 4 -41.98 33.65 -34.24
C GLY A 4 -41.27 33.51 -32.90
N GLN A 5 -41.47 32.37 -32.25
CA GLN A 5 -40.63 31.93 -31.14
C GLN A 5 -39.19 31.80 -31.63
N VAL A 6 -38.37 32.77 -31.26
CA VAL A 6 -36.91 32.71 -31.41
C VAL A 6 -36.44 31.63 -30.43
N SER A 7 -36.20 30.42 -30.96
CA SER A 7 -35.44 29.40 -30.25
C SER A 7 -34.09 30.01 -29.87
N PRO A 8 -33.64 29.95 -28.60
CA PRO A 8 -32.36 30.53 -28.23
C PRO A 8 -31.28 29.78 -29.00
N ALA A 9 -30.60 30.51 -29.88
CA ALA A 9 -29.51 29.96 -30.69
C ALA A 9 -28.46 29.34 -29.78
N GLU A 10 -28.34 28.00 -29.83
CA GLU A 10 -27.11 27.30 -29.47
C GLU A 10 -25.98 28.05 -30.19
N SER A 11 -25.16 28.78 -29.46
CA SER A 11 -23.96 29.35 -30.06
C SER A 11 -23.14 28.17 -30.55
N PRO A 12 -22.92 28.04 -31.86
CA PRO A 12 -22.25 26.88 -32.40
C PRO A 12 -20.86 26.79 -31.77
N LEU A 13 -20.50 25.61 -31.26
CA LEU A 13 -19.16 25.36 -30.70
C LEU A 13 -18.10 25.89 -31.67
N PRO A 14 -17.04 26.56 -31.16
CA PRO A 14 -15.89 26.97 -31.97
C PRO A 14 -15.39 25.80 -32.83
N GLN A 15 -14.97 26.10 -34.06
CA GLN A 15 -14.62 25.07 -35.05
C GLN A 15 -13.55 24.11 -34.53
N GLU A 16 -12.50 24.63 -33.89
CA GLU A 16 -11.41 23.84 -33.30
C GLU A 16 -11.92 22.85 -32.23
N ILE A 17 -12.71 23.32 -31.26
CA ILE A 17 -13.28 22.47 -30.21
C ILE A 17 -14.17 21.38 -30.82
N ARG A 18 -14.98 21.73 -31.82
CA ARG A 18 -15.88 20.78 -32.48
C ARG A 18 -15.12 19.69 -33.21
N GLU A 19 -14.07 20.05 -33.96
CA GLU A 19 -13.23 19.10 -34.68
C GLU A 19 -12.55 18.13 -33.70
N GLU A 20 -11.88 18.65 -32.66
CA GLU A 20 -11.16 17.82 -31.69
C GLU A 20 -12.09 16.89 -30.90
N VAL A 21 -13.22 17.41 -30.41
CA VAL A 21 -14.19 16.64 -29.63
C VAL A 21 -14.87 15.56 -30.48
N SER A 22 -15.04 15.79 -31.78
CA SER A 22 -15.62 14.80 -32.69
C SER A 22 -14.74 13.56 -32.91
N LEU A 23 -13.44 13.66 -32.61
CA LEU A 23 -12.48 12.55 -32.71
C LEU A 23 -12.50 11.64 -31.47
N LEU A 24 -13.19 12.06 -30.40
CA LEU A 24 -13.29 11.27 -29.18
C LEU A 24 -14.14 10.02 -29.38
N ARG A 25 -13.68 8.91 -28.81
CA ARG A 25 -14.41 7.62 -28.80
C ARG A 25 -15.46 7.58 -27.69
N LEU A 26 -16.23 8.66 -27.58
CA LEU A 26 -17.27 8.84 -26.57
C LEU A 26 -18.64 8.93 -27.22
N ASP A 27 -19.68 8.82 -26.41
CA ASP A 27 -21.04 9.14 -26.83
C ASP A 27 -21.08 10.58 -27.39
N PRO A 28 -21.66 10.82 -28.59
CA PRO A 28 -21.80 12.16 -29.17
C PRO A 28 -22.37 13.20 -28.19
N GLN A 29 -23.28 12.79 -27.29
CA GLN A 29 -23.82 13.70 -26.26
C GLN A 29 -22.79 14.08 -25.19
N ALA A 30 -21.87 13.18 -24.84
CA ALA A 30 -20.79 13.48 -23.92
C ALA A 30 -19.75 14.40 -24.58
N ALA A 31 -19.47 14.19 -25.86
CA ALA A 31 -18.63 15.07 -26.67
C ALA A 31 -19.16 16.52 -26.66
N THR A 32 -20.43 16.74 -27.02
CA THR A 32 -21.02 18.09 -27.00
C THR A 32 -20.91 18.76 -25.62
N ARG A 33 -21.20 18.01 -24.54
CA ARG A 33 -21.07 18.50 -23.17
C ARG A 33 -19.63 18.89 -22.80
N ILE A 34 -18.63 18.15 -23.28
CA ILE A 34 -17.21 18.52 -23.13
C ILE A 34 -16.97 19.87 -23.82
N GLY A 35 -17.38 20.02 -25.07
CA GLY A 35 -17.18 21.26 -25.84
C GLY A 35 -17.82 22.48 -25.18
N GLU A 36 -19.06 22.36 -24.71
CA GLU A 36 -19.77 23.42 -23.97
C GLU A 36 -19.05 23.78 -22.66
N THR A 37 -18.47 22.78 -21.99
CA THR A 37 -17.75 23.01 -20.74
C THR A 37 -16.41 23.69 -20.98
N LEU A 38 -15.68 23.31 -22.02
CA LEU A 38 -14.45 23.98 -22.44
C LEU A 38 -14.73 25.45 -22.78
N GLN A 39 -15.81 25.71 -23.53
CA GLN A 39 -16.23 27.07 -23.86
C GLN A 39 -16.60 27.89 -22.60
N ARG A 40 -17.35 27.30 -21.66
CA ARG A 40 -17.71 27.94 -20.38
C ARG A 40 -16.48 28.29 -19.53
N LEU A 41 -15.45 27.46 -19.58
CA LEU A 41 -14.19 27.68 -18.86
C LEU A 41 -13.21 28.57 -19.62
N ALA A 42 -13.59 29.09 -20.80
CA ALA A 42 -12.73 29.84 -21.70
C ALA A 42 -11.42 29.10 -22.05
N ILE A 43 -11.51 27.77 -22.19
CA ILE A 43 -10.38 26.92 -22.61
C ILE A 43 -10.46 26.78 -24.14
N PRO A 44 -9.41 27.17 -24.88
CA PRO A 44 -9.48 27.30 -26.33
C PRO A 44 -9.67 25.97 -27.07
N SER A 45 -9.11 24.88 -26.54
CA SER A 45 -9.15 23.56 -27.18
C SER A 45 -9.02 22.43 -26.17
N LEU A 46 -9.34 21.20 -26.58
CA LEU A 46 -9.16 20.00 -25.78
C LEU A 46 -7.67 19.76 -25.50
N ILE A 47 -6.79 20.06 -26.45
CA ILE A 47 -5.34 19.94 -26.27
C ILE A 47 -4.86 20.84 -25.11
N ASN A 48 -5.30 22.09 -25.07
CA ASN A 48 -4.98 23.00 -23.97
C ASN A 48 -5.54 22.51 -22.63
N TRP A 49 -6.64 21.74 -22.65
CA TRP A 49 -7.16 21.11 -21.44
C TRP A 49 -6.31 19.91 -21.00
N LEU A 50 -5.80 19.12 -21.93
CA LEU A 50 -4.85 18.03 -21.63
C LEU A 50 -3.55 18.58 -21.03
N ASP A 51 -3.05 19.74 -21.49
CA ASP A 51 -1.91 20.41 -20.86
C ASP A 51 -2.17 20.77 -19.38
N LEU A 52 -3.41 21.13 -19.04
CA LEU A 52 -3.80 21.39 -17.64
C LEU A 52 -3.87 20.10 -16.81
N LEU A 53 -4.29 18.99 -17.42
CA LEU A 53 -4.26 17.67 -16.78
C LEU A 53 -2.80 17.24 -16.50
N ASP A 54 -1.89 17.49 -17.45
CA ASP A 54 -0.46 17.27 -17.30
C ASP A 54 0.17 18.16 -16.24
N GLU A 55 -0.28 19.41 -16.10
CA GLU A 55 0.14 20.29 -15.01
C GLU A 55 -0.21 19.68 -13.64
N VAL A 56 -1.43 19.15 -13.48
CA VAL A 56 -1.85 18.45 -12.26
C VAL A 56 -0.99 17.22 -12.02
N ARG A 57 -0.76 16.38 -13.05
CA ARG A 57 0.09 15.19 -12.98
C ARG A 57 1.52 15.54 -12.57
N SER A 58 2.10 16.58 -13.15
CA SER A 58 3.44 17.08 -12.83
C SER A 58 3.54 17.54 -11.37
N SER A 59 2.55 18.32 -10.91
CA SER A 59 2.49 18.78 -9.51
C SER A 59 2.40 17.61 -8.52
N LEU A 60 1.65 16.56 -8.86
CA LEU A 60 1.55 15.35 -8.04
C LEU A 60 2.85 14.54 -8.04
N ALA A 61 3.52 14.41 -9.18
CA ALA A 61 4.82 13.77 -9.27
C ALA A 61 5.87 14.52 -8.42
N GLN A 62 5.84 15.85 -8.43
CA GLN A 62 6.68 16.65 -7.52
C GLN A 62 6.34 16.42 -6.05
N ALA A 63 5.05 16.35 -5.70
CA ALA A 63 4.62 16.05 -4.34
C ALA A 63 5.11 14.65 -3.86
N GLN A 64 5.10 13.67 -4.76
CA GLN A 64 5.65 12.34 -4.51
C GLN A 64 7.16 12.40 -4.24
N LEU A 65 7.93 13.10 -5.08
CA LEU A 65 9.38 13.26 -4.90
C LEU A 65 9.71 13.98 -3.59
N TYR A 66 8.96 15.04 -3.24
CA TYR A 66 9.12 15.71 -1.95
C TYR A 66 8.79 14.80 -0.77
N THR A 67 7.78 13.93 -0.92
CA THR A 67 7.44 12.92 0.10
C THR A 67 8.58 11.94 0.28
N GLU A 68 9.12 11.40 -0.82
CA GLU A 68 10.28 10.49 -0.81
C GLU A 68 11.50 11.12 -0.13
N ALA A 69 11.76 12.41 -0.41
CA ALA A 69 12.85 13.18 0.20
C ALA A 69 12.58 13.62 1.66
N GLY A 70 11.45 13.24 2.27
CA GLY A 70 11.06 13.63 3.63
C GLY A 70 10.64 15.09 3.79
N GLN A 71 10.38 15.80 2.70
CA GLN A 71 9.98 17.22 2.68
C GLN A 71 8.44 17.35 2.70
N TYR A 72 7.81 16.83 3.76
CA TYR A 72 6.33 16.70 3.85
C TYR A 72 5.57 18.01 3.68
N ASN A 73 6.09 19.14 4.19
CA ASN A 73 5.45 20.45 4.02
C ASN A 73 5.39 20.89 2.54
N ARG A 74 6.45 20.62 1.77
CA ARG A 74 6.47 20.92 0.33
C ARG A 74 5.58 19.96 -0.44
N ALA A 75 5.54 18.69 -0.06
CA ALA A 75 4.62 17.73 -0.63
C ALA A 75 3.15 18.15 -0.45
N ARG A 76 2.78 18.60 0.76
CA ARG A 76 1.42 19.13 1.05
C ARG A 76 1.09 20.36 0.22
N ALA A 77 2.03 21.29 0.10
CA ALA A 77 1.82 22.49 -0.71
C ALA A 77 1.58 22.13 -2.19
N GLN A 78 2.36 21.20 -2.75
CA GLN A 78 2.18 20.73 -4.12
C GLN A 78 0.88 19.93 -4.31
N LEU A 79 0.47 19.12 -3.33
CA LEU A 79 -0.82 18.44 -3.36
C LEU A 79 -1.98 19.43 -3.35
N SER A 80 -1.91 20.48 -2.52
CA SER A 80 -2.93 21.53 -2.45
C SER A 80 -3.00 22.34 -3.75
N TYR A 81 -1.85 22.63 -4.35
CA TYR A 81 -1.77 23.28 -5.67
C TYR A 81 -2.42 22.42 -6.76
N ALA A 82 -2.05 21.13 -6.83
CA ALA A 82 -2.64 20.15 -7.75
C ALA A 82 -4.16 20.06 -7.57
N TYR A 83 -4.64 19.98 -6.32
CA TYR A 83 -6.08 19.92 -6.06
C TYR A 83 -6.81 21.17 -6.53
N SER A 84 -6.25 22.36 -6.26
CA SER A 84 -6.86 23.62 -6.68
C SER A 84 -6.99 23.70 -8.20
N ARG A 85 -5.94 23.29 -8.93
CA ARG A 85 -5.96 23.20 -10.40
C ARG A 85 -6.97 22.17 -10.90
N PHE A 86 -6.96 20.98 -10.31
CA PHE A 86 -7.90 19.91 -10.62
C PHE A 86 -9.35 20.39 -10.44
N ARG A 87 -9.69 20.94 -9.27
CA ARG A 87 -11.05 21.34 -8.93
C ARG A 87 -11.59 22.45 -9.82
N LEU A 88 -10.75 23.42 -10.17
CA LEU A 88 -11.18 24.59 -10.95
C LEU A 88 -11.26 24.31 -12.45
N LYS A 89 -10.36 23.49 -13.00
CA LYS A 89 -10.21 23.36 -14.46
C LYS A 89 -10.43 21.95 -15.01
N VAL A 90 -10.06 20.92 -14.25
CA VAL A 90 -10.16 19.53 -14.71
C VAL A 90 -11.53 18.97 -14.35
N TYR A 91 -11.93 19.07 -13.08
CA TYR A 91 -13.17 18.52 -12.54
C TYR A 91 -14.43 18.83 -13.37
N PRO A 92 -14.69 20.08 -13.83
CA PRO A 92 -15.92 20.36 -14.58
C PRO A 92 -15.97 19.63 -15.92
N VAL A 93 -14.82 19.49 -16.59
CA VAL A 93 -14.72 18.81 -17.89
C VAL A 93 -14.85 17.30 -17.70
N VAL A 94 -14.20 16.72 -16.68
CA VAL A 94 -14.37 15.30 -16.34
C VAL A 94 -15.82 14.98 -15.98
N GLY A 95 -16.47 15.87 -15.22
CA GLY A 95 -17.88 15.73 -14.87
C GLY A 95 -18.83 15.69 -16.08
N ALA A 96 -18.42 16.23 -17.24
CA ALA A 96 -19.23 16.24 -18.45
C ALA A 96 -19.36 14.86 -19.11
N TYR A 97 -18.35 14.00 -18.99
CA TYR A 97 -18.32 12.67 -19.62
C TYR A 97 -18.22 11.50 -18.63
N ALA A 98 -17.65 11.71 -17.45
CA ALA A 98 -17.45 10.68 -16.43
C ALA A 98 -17.66 11.27 -15.01
N PRO A 99 -18.91 11.54 -14.61
CA PRO A 99 -19.22 12.18 -13.31
C PRO A 99 -18.73 11.36 -12.11
N GLU A 100 -18.92 10.04 -12.14
CA GLU A 100 -18.47 9.14 -11.06
C GLU A 100 -16.95 9.19 -10.85
N LEU A 101 -16.19 9.33 -11.95
CA LEU A 101 -14.73 9.44 -11.92
C LEU A 101 -14.30 10.80 -11.34
N ALA A 102 -14.96 11.89 -11.75
CA ALA A 102 -14.70 13.22 -11.21
C ALA A 102 -14.93 13.28 -9.70
N GLU A 103 -16.03 12.71 -9.21
CA GLU A 103 -16.36 12.65 -7.78
C GLU A 103 -15.41 11.76 -7.00
N ARG A 104 -14.99 10.63 -7.58
CA ARG A 104 -14.03 9.72 -6.94
C ARG A 104 -12.65 10.36 -6.81
N ALA A 105 -12.16 11.01 -7.85
CA ALA A 105 -10.91 11.76 -7.83
C ALA A 105 -10.96 12.91 -6.82
N ASP A 106 -12.05 13.70 -6.79
CA ASP A 106 -12.25 14.78 -5.81
C ASP A 106 -12.22 14.27 -4.36
N ARG A 107 -12.92 13.17 -4.07
CA ARG A 107 -12.86 12.51 -2.76
C ARG A 107 -11.45 12.04 -2.41
N LEU A 108 -10.72 11.49 -3.37
CA LEU A 108 -9.34 11.01 -3.13
C LEU A 108 -8.41 12.18 -2.80
N PHE A 109 -8.49 13.29 -3.53
CA PHE A 109 -7.73 14.51 -3.22
C PHE A 109 -8.05 15.06 -1.83
N LEU A 110 -9.33 15.15 -1.48
CA LEU A 110 -9.77 15.64 -0.17
C LEU A 110 -9.31 14.70 0.95
N ALA A 111 -9.40 13.39 0.74
CA ALA A 111 -8.92 12.41 1.69
C ALA A 111 -7.41 12.55 1.90
N MET A 112 -6.62 12.69 0.82
CA MET A 112 -5.17 12.88 0.92
C MET A 112 -4.77 14.20 1.58
N GLN A 113 -5.49 15.29 1.34
CA GLN A 113 -5.20 16.57 2.00
C GLN A 113 -5.36 16.49 3.52
N ASN A 114 -6.34 15.73 4.00
CA ASN A 114 -6.65 15.60 5.43
C ASN A 114 -5.99 14.40 6.12
N ALA A 115 -5.50 13.42 5.34
CA ALA A 115 -4.85 12.23 5.86
C ALA A 115 -3.51 12.56 6.52
N VAL A 116 -3.08 11.77 7.50
CA VAL A 116 -1.78 11.87 8.18
C VAL A 116 -0.85 10.78 7.67
N GLY A 117 0.45 11.07 7.61
CA GLY A 117 1.43 10.08 7.19
C GLY A 117 1.23 9.62 5.74
N LEU A 118 1.14 10.59 4.82
CA LEU A 118 1.18 10.29 3.38
C LEU A 118 2.48 9.56 3.03
N ARG A 119 2.37 8.61 2.11
CA ARG A 119 3.46 7.77 1.58
C ARG A 119 3.54 7.93 0.07
N THR A 120 4.66 7.54 -0.54
CA THR A 120 4.83 7.65 -2.00
C THR A 120 3.80 6.82 -2.76
N VAL A 121 3.39 5.66 -2.22
CA VAL A 121 2.31 4.84 -2.80
C VAL A 121 0.97 5.59 -2.93
N ASP A 122 0.66 6.51 -2.01
CA ASP A 122 -0.61 7.25 -2.03
C ASP A 122 -0.68 8.17 -3.26
N PHE A 123 0.45 8.77 -3.61
CA PHE A 123 0.58 9.59 -4.81
C PHE A 123 0.56 8.75 -6.08
N THR A 124 1.14 7.55 -6.06
CA THR A 124 1.06 6.63 -7.21
C THR A 124 -0.39 6.29 -7.57
N VAL A 125 -1.25 6.02 -6.59
CA VAL A 125 -2.67 5.73 -6.84
C VAL A 125 -3.41 6.96 -7.34
N LEU A 126 -3.14 8.15 -6.77
CA LEU A 126 -3.75 9.39 -7.24
C LEU A 126 -3.28 9.76 -8.66
N LEU A 127 -2.01 9.56 -8.99
CA LEU A 127 -1.49 9.70 -10.36
C LEU A 127 -2.18 8.72 -11.31
N GLY A 128 -2.42 7.48 -10.87
CA GLY A 128 -3.21 6.51 -11.60
C GLY A 128 -4.65 6.99 -11.86
N GLU A 129 -5.29 7.62 -10.88
CA GLU A 129 -6.64 8.17 -11.05
C GLU A 129 -6.65 9.36 -12.04
N ILE A 130 -5.59 10.18 -12.06
CA ILE A 130 -5.39 11.21 -13.09
C ILE A 130 -5.15 10.59 -14.48
N GLN A 131 -4.45 9.46 -14.56
CA GLN A 131 -4.32 8.71 -15.82
C GLN A 131 -5.65 8.10 -16.26
N GLU A 132 -6.47 7.58 -15.35
CA GLU A 132 -7.80 7.03 -15.65
C GLU A 132 -8.71 8.08 -16.31
N ILE A 133 -8.59 9.35 -15.91
CA ILE A 133 -9.30 10.47 -16.53
C ILE A 133 -8.99 10.56 -18.03
N GLU A 134 -7.71 10.49 -18.40
CA GLU A 134 -7.26 10.54 -19.79
C GLU A 134 -7.67 9.27 -20.56
N GLU A 135 -7.45 8.09 -19.98
CA GLU A 135 -7.86 6.82 -20.58
C GLU A 135 -9.37 6.81 -20.88
N ARG A 136 -10.17 7.30 -19.92
CA ARG A 136 -11.63 7.35 -20.06
C ARG A 136 -12.07 8.31 -21.15
N LEU A 137 -11.37 9.44 -21.32
CA LEU A 137 -11.60 10.38 -22.43
C LEU A 137 -11.35 9.69 -23.79
N LEU A 138 -10.31 8.86 -23.87
CA LEU A 138 -9.94 8.11 -25.08
C LEU A 138 -10.79 6.84 -25.31
N GLY A 139 -11.80 6.59 -24.47
CA GLY A 139 -12.67 5.41 -24.55
C GLY A 139 -12.07 4.12 -23.97
N SER A 140 -10.98 4.26 -23.21
CA SER A 140 -10.25 3.19 -22.52
C SER A 140 -10.49 3.24 -20.99
N SER A 141 -9.83 2.37 -20.24
CA SER A 141 -9.77 2.35 -18.77
C SER A 141 -8.56 1.53 -18.31
N LEU A 142 -7.94 1.91 -17.19
CA LEU A 142 -6.93 1.12 -16.46
C LEU A 142 -7.53 -0.15 -15.83
N GLY A 143 -8.86 -0.26 -15.81
CA GLY A 143 -9.57 -1.48 -15.46
C GLY A 143 -9.94 -1.61 -13.98
N PRO A 144 -10.56 -2.75 -13.61
CA PRO A 144 -11.16 -2.93 -12.28
C PRO A 144 -10.13 -3.00 -11.16
N TRP A 145 -8.91 -3.45 -11.46
CA TRP A 145 -7.83 -3.52 -10.46
C TRP A 145 -7.45 -2.14 -9.94
N HIS A 146 -7.37 -1.14 -10.82
CA HIS A 146 -7.11 0.23 -10.41
C HIS A 146 -8.25 0.79 -9.55
N THR A 147 -9.50 0.54 -9.96
CA THR A 147 -10.68 0.94 -9.17
C THR A 147 -10.65 0.36 -7.75
N LEU A 148 -10.26 -0.91 -7.61
CA LEU A 148 -10.09 -1.54 -6.30
C LEU A 148 -9.01 -0.86 -5.46
N GLN A 149 -7.86 -0.51 -6.07
CA GLN A 149 -6.79 0.21 -5.37
C GLN A 149 -7.28 1.57 -4.84
N VAL A 150 -8.01 2.34 -5.65
CA VAL A 150 -8.57 3.63 -5.24
C VAL A 150 -9.58 3.47 -4.10
N GLN A 151 -10.43 2.45 -4.15
CA GLN A 151 -11.39 2.16 -3.07
C GLN A 151 -10.69 1.76 -1.77
N LEU A 152 -9.69 0.88 -1.85
CA LEU A 152 -8.86 0.50 -0.70
C LEU A 152 -8.13 1.70 -0.13
N GLN A 153 -7.62 2.60 -0.97
CA GLN A 153 -6.99 3.83 -0.53
C GLN A 153 -8.01 4.71 0.19
N LEU A 154 -9.17 5.00 -0.39
CA LEU A 154 -10.20 5.80 0.28
C LEU A 154 -10.63 5.21 1.64
N PHE A 155 -10.66 3.88 1.77
CA PHE A 155 -11.06 3.21 3.01
C PHE A 155 -9.95 3.22 4.07
N LEU A 156 -8.70 2.99 3.69
CA LEU A 156 -7.59 2.82 4.62
C LEU A 156 -6.79 4.10 4.87
N LEU A 157 -6.77 5.06 3.96
CA LEU A 157 -5.86 6.21 3.98
C LEU A 157 -5.89 6.98 5.32
N GLY A 158 -4.70 7.30 5.83
CA GLY A 158 -4.52 8.05 7.07
C GLY A 158 -4.65 7.19 8.33
N ILE A 159 -5.51 7.62 9.26
CA ILE A 159 -5.65 7.00 10.59
C ILE A 159 -6.07 5.52 10.52
N PRO A 160 -7.03 5.08 9.68
CA PRO A 160 -7.42 3.67 9.62
C PRO A 160 -6.25 2.74 9.29
N ARG A 161 -5.42 3.08 8.29
CA ARG A 161 -4.20 2.34 7.93
C ARG A 161 -3.17 2.37 9.04
N ALA A 162 -3.00 3.51 9.70
CA ALA A 162 -2.12 3.62 10.85
C ALA A 162 -2.55 2.66 11.98
N ILE A 163 -3.84 2.63 12.33
CA ILE A 163 -4.38 1.71 13.34
C ILE A 163 -4.13 0.26 12.95
N LEU A 164 -4.39 -0.10 11.69
CA LEU A 164 -4.16 -1.45 11.18
C LEU A 164 -2.71 -1.90 11.40
N PHE A 165 -1.73 -1.06 11.00
CA PHE A 165 -0.32 -1.42 11.16
C PHE A 165 0.17 -1.35 12.61
N LEU A 166 -0.36 -0.44 13.43
CA LEU A 166 -0.06 -0.40 14.86
C LEU A 166 -0.57 -1.66 15.58
N LEU A 167 -1.81 -2.07 15.30
CA LEU A 167 -2.37 -3.31 15.85
C LEU A 167 -1.62 -4.54 15.36
N ALA A 168 -1.32 -4.61 14.06
CA ALA A 168 -0.53 -5.70 13.49
C ALA A 168 0.87 -5.76 14.13
N SER A 169 1.52 -4.61 14.35
CA SER A 169 2.81 -4.51 15.03
C SER A 169 2.72 -4.96 16.48
N ALA A 170 1.69 -4.55 17.23
CA ALA A 170 1.46 -5.00 18.59
C ALA A 170 1.24 -6.53 18.64
N LEU A 171 0.43 -7.06 17.72
CA LEU A 171 0.10 -8.48 17.64
C LEU A 171 1.32 -9.32 17.23
N ALA A 172 2.24 -8.77 16.45
CA ALA A 172 3.49 -9.42 16.06
C ALA A 172 4.41 -9.75 17.26
N PHE A 173 4.29 -9.03 18.38
CA PHE A 173 5.04 -9.37 19.60
C PHE A 173 4.53 -10.63 20.29
N PHE A 174 3.25 -10.99 20.11
CA PHE A 174 2.65 -12.15 20.78
C PHE A 174 3.33 -13.48 20.43
N PRO A 175 3.48 -13.88 19.14
CA PRO A 175 4.18 -15.11 18.80
C PRO A 175 5.66 -15.08 19.21
N LEU A 176 6.31 -13.91 19.17
CA LEU A 176 7.70 -13.75 19.61
C LEU A 176 7.86 -13.99 21.11
N TYR A 177 6.95 -13.42 21.91
CA TYR A 177 6.90 -13.59 23.35
C TYR A 177 6.61 -15.03 23.76
N LEU A 178 5.62 -15.67 23.12
CA LEU A 178 5.31 -17.07 23.37
C LEU A 178 6.48 -17.99 23.02
N GLY A 179 7.15 -17.75 21.88
CA GLY A 179 8.35 -18.49 21.50
C GLY A 179 9.48 -18.34 22.53
N TRP A 180 9.64 -17.15 23.10
CA TRP A 180 10.64 -16.90 24.13
C TRP A 180 10.33 -17.65 25.43
N ILE A 181 9.08 -17.64 25.90
CA ILE A 181 8.67 -18.37 27.12
C ILE A 181 8.79 -19.88 26.94
N THR A 182 8.23 -20.41 25.85
CA THR A 182 8.09 -21.86 25.65
C THR A 182 9.43 -22.59 25.59
N PHE A 183 10.47 -21.94 25.06
CA PHE A 183 11.77 -22.58 24.85
C PHE A 183 12.92 -21.98 25.67
N SER A 184 12.63 -20.96 26.49
CA SER A 184 13.50 -20.38 27.54
C SER A 184 14.93 -19.98 27.08
N GLY A 185 15.16 -19.85 25.77
CA GLY A 185 16.46 -19.48 25.18
C GLY A 185 17.61 -20.47 25.40
N ARG A 186 17.39 -21.62 26.04
CA ARG A 186 18.46 -22.58 26.39
C ARG A 186 18.98 -23.38 25.19
N ASN A 187 18.18 -23.51 24.14
CA ASN A 187 18.52 -24.29 22.96
C ASN A 187 18.72 -23.37 21.76
N VAL A 188 19.93 -23.40 21.20
CA VAL A 188 20.35 -22.55 20.09
C VAL A 188 19.40 -22.66 18.89
N TYR A 189 18.90 -23.86 18.56
CA TYR A 189 18.05 -24.05 17.39
C TYR A 189 16.67 -23.40 17.54
N TRP A 190 16.11 -23.39 18.76
CA TRP A 190 14.89 -22.65 19.07
C TRP A 190 15.12 -21.14 19.07
N THR A 191 16.30 -20.68 19.50
CA THR A 191 16.69 -19.26 19.37
C THR A 191 16.79 -18.83 17.89
N LEU A 192 17.35 -19.68 17.01
CA LEU A 192 17.39 -19.41 15.56
C LEU A 192 15.97 -19.33 14.98
N LEU A 193 15.07 -20.23 15.39
CA LEU A 193 13.68 -20.18 14.95
C LEU A 193 12.96 -18.91 15.45
N GLY A 194 13.18 -18.50 16.70
CA GLY A 194 12.69 -17.24 17.25
C GLY A 194 13.20 -16.02 16.46
N LEU A 195 14.46 -16.04 16.05
CA LEU A 195 15.04 -15.00 15.21
C LEU A 195 14.42 -14.98 13.80
N ALA A 196 14.09 -16.15 13.24
CA ALA A 196 13.36 -16.23 11.98
C ALA A 196 11.97 -15.58 12.09
N PHE A 197 11.23 -15.84 13.18
CA PHE A 197 9.96 -15.16 13.43
C PHE A 197 10.13 -13.66 13.60
N LEU A 198 11.22 -13.20 14.25
CA LEU A 198 11.50 -11.77 14.38
C LEU A 198 11.70 -11.12 13.00
N PHE A 199 12.53 -11.71 12.14
CA PHE A 199 12.76 -11.19 10.78
C PHE A 199 11.52 -11.24 9.90
N LEU A 200 10.65 -12.22 10.12
CA LEU A 200 9.36 -12.32 9.45
C LEU A 200 8.41 -11.19 9.88
N ALA A 201 8.40 -10.86 11.17
CA ALA A 201 7.60 -9.77 11.75
C ALA A 201 8.15 -8.37 11.48
N LEU A 202 9.46 -8.26 11.18
CA LEU A 202 10.17 -6.98 11.05
C LEU A 202 9.50 -5.96 10.12
N PRO A 203 8.99 -6.32 8.93
CA PRO A 203 8.24 -5.40 8.07
C PRO A 203 7.03 -4.75 8.76
N ILE A 204 6.25 -5.56 9.47
CA ILE A 204 5.05 -5.10 10.17
C ILE A 204 5.43 -4.20 11.34
N LEU A 205 6.50 -4.53 12.07
CA LEU A 205 7.03 -3.68 13.14
C LEU A 205 7.53 -2.33 12.60
N ALA A 206 8.23 -2.34 11.45
CA ALA A 206 8.72 -1.13 10.79
C ALA A 206 7.57 -0.24 10.30
N GLU A 207 6.52 -0.80 9.71
CA GLU A 207 5.31 -0.06 9.33
C GLU A 207 4.61 0.54 10.55
N GLY A 208 4.41 -0.24 11.62
CA GLY A 208 3.81 0.25 12.87
C GLY A 208 4.58 1.44 13.45
N LEU A 209 5.92 1.33 13.52
CA LEU A 209 6.78 2.41 14.00
C LEU A 209 6.76 3.63 13.07
N SER A 210 6.69 3.41 11.76
CA SER A 210 6.57 4.46 10.74
C SER A 210 5.29 5.28 10.89
N TYR A 211 4.14 4.62 11.05
CA TYR A 211 2.86 5.29 11.28
C TYR A 211 2.80 5.97 12.66
N MET A 212 3.34 5.33 13.70
CA MET A 212 3.47 5.96 15.01
C MET A 212 4.27 7.27 14.92
N GLY A 213 5.41 7.24 14.22
CA GLY A 213 6.25 8.42 14.03
C GLY A 213 5.54 9.53 13.25
N SER A 214 4.76 9.18 12.22
CA SER A 214 3.97 10.15 11.46
C SER A 214 2.89 10.82 12.30
N ILE A 215 2.16 10.04 13.11
CA ILE A 215 1.13 10.56 14.02
C ILE A 215 1.75 11.48 15.07
N LEU A 216 2.85 11.07 15.70
CA LEU A 216 3.52 11.88 16.73
C LEU A 216 4.20 13.12 16.16
N ALA A 217 4.63 13.09 14.91
CA ALA A 217 5.19 14.25 14.23
C ALA A 217 4.11 15.30 13.91
N GLU A 218 2.96 14.86 13.38
CA GLU A 218 1.88 15.78 12.97
C GLU A 218 1.00 16.23 14.14
N TYR A 219 0.59 15.31 15.03
CA TYR A 219 -0.28 15.63 16.18
C TYR A 219 0.45 15.80 17.51
N GLY A 220 1.54 15.06 17.71
CA GLY A 220 2.31 15.09 18.97
C GLY A 220 3.31 16.25 19.08
N GLY A 221 3.48 17.05 18.01
CA GLY A 221 4.42 18.17 17.98
C GLY A 221 5.89 17.77 17.96
N LEU A 222 6.21 16.53 17.56
CA LEU A 222 7.57 15.99 17.55
C LEU A 222 8.07 15.76 16.11
N PRO A 223 8.43 16.81 15.35
CA PRO A 223 8.71 16.71 13.92
C PRO A 223 9.87 15.75 13.58
N ILE A 224 10.81 15.56 14.50
CA ILE A 224 11.94 14.63 14.31
C ILE A 224 11.49 13.17 14.18
N LEU A 225 10.34 12.80 14.76
CA LEU A 225 9.77 11.45 14.64
C LEU A 225 9.19 11.20 13.24
N GLY A 226 9.01 12.24 12.43
CA GLY A 226 8.65 12.12 11.01
C GLY A 226 9.70 11.36 10.20
N LEU A 227 10.96 11.31 10.66
CA LEU A 227 12.01 10.50 10.03
C LEU A 227 11.71 9.00 10.04
N LEU A 228 10.90 8.52 10.99
CA LEU A 228 10.47 7.12 11.05
C LEU A 228 9.58 6.75 9.87
N ALA A 229 8.98 7.72 9.17
CA ALA A 229 8.23 7.47 7.94
C ALA A 229 9.09 6.74 6.90
N ASN A 230 10.41 6.98 6.87
CA ASN A 230 11.37 6.32 5.99
C ASN A 230 11.59 4.83 6.29
N LEU A 231 11.02 4.29 7.35
CA LEU A 231 11.03 2.84 7.61
C LEU A 231 9.93 2.09 6.84
N SER A 232 8.93 2.79 6.32
CA SER A 232 7.82 2.17 5.60
C SER A 232 8.27 1.66 4.23
N ILE A 233 7.86 0.43 3.91
CA ILE A 233 8.03 -0.19 2.59
C ILE A 233 7.30 0.61 1.53
N ALA A 234 6.20 1.26 1.91
CA ALA A 234 5.42 2.14 1.04
C ALA A 234 6.10 3.49 0.76
N GLN A 235 7.26 3.77 1.36
CA GLN A 235 7.96 5.05 1.23
C GLN A 235 9.04 5.04 0.13
N GLY A 236 9.78 3.95 -0.05
CA GLY A 236 10.87 3.94 -1.04
C GLY A 236 11.64 2.62 -1.16
N LEU A 237 12.70 2.68 -1.97
CA LEU A 237 13.50 1.51 -2.35
C LEU A 237 14.26 0.88 -1.18
N VAL A 238 14.81 1.69 -0.26
CA VAL A 238 15.67 1.18 0.83
C VAL A 238 14.88 0.26 1.77
N PRO A 239 13.70 0.63 2.30
CA PRO A 239 12.86 -0.28 3.09
C PRO A 239 12.40 -1.52 2.32
N TYR A 240 12.10 -1.35 1.02
CA TYR A 240 11.73 -2.47 0.16
C TYR A 240 12.87 -3.50 0.03
N LEU A 241 14.11 -3.05 -0.20
CA LEU A 241 15.27 -3.93 -0.25
C LEU A 241 15.60 -4.54 1.12
N ALA A 242 15.46 -3.77 2.20
CA ALA A 242 15.65 -4.27 3.56
C ALA A 242 14.66 -5.40 3.89
N TRP A 243 13.42 -5.30 3.43
CA TRP A 243 12.44 -6.38 3.52
C TRP A 243 12.85 -7.61 2.70
N GLY A 244 13.33 -7.42 1.46
CA GLY A 244 13.86 -8.51 0.66
C GLY A 244 15.00 -9.27 1.37
N ILE A 245 15.94 -8.55 1.97
CA ILE A 245 17.03 -9.13 2.77
C ILE A 245 16.48 -9.86 4.00
N SER A 246 15.49 -9.29 4.70
CA SER A 246 14.91 -9.94 5.87
C SER A 246 14.28 -11.29 5.52
N ALA A 247 13.66 -11.42 4.33
CA ALA A 247 13.14 -12.71 3.86
C ALA A 247 14.24 -13.77 3.69
N PHE A 248 15.42 -13.41 3.17
CA PHE A 248 16.57 -14.35 3.12
C PHE A 248 17.03 -14.77 4.52
N LEU A 249 17.07 -13.84 5.47
CA LEU A 249 17.40 -14.15 6.86
C LEU A 249 16.37 -15.09 7.48
N VAL A 250 15.06 -14.89 7.23
CA VAL A 250 14.01 -15.81 7.67
C VAL A 250 14.30 -17.23 7.19
N VAL A 251 14.58 -17.41 5.89
CA VAL A 251 14.86 -18.73 5.32
C VAL A 251 16.12 -19.36 5.93
N ALA A 252 17.20 -18.57 6.08
CA ALA A 252 18.45 -19.06 6.65
C ALA A 252 18.28 -19.51 8.11
N PHE A 253 17.65 -18.68 8.94
CA PHE A 253 17.45 -18.95 10.36
C PHE A 253 16.40 -20.05 10.61
N ALA A 254 15.29 -20.04 9.87
CA ALA A 254 14.28 -21.10 9.95
C ALA A 254 14.87 -22.43 9.47
N GLY A 255 15.62 -22.44 8.37
CA GLY A 255 16.27 -23.64 7.85
C GLY A 255 17.28 -24.24 8.85
N ALA A 256 18.15 -23.41 9.42
CA ALA A 256 19.12 -23.86 10.42
C ALA A 256 18.44 -24.32 11.72
N GLY A 257 17.46 -23.56 12.21
CA GLY A 257 16.69 -23.89 13.41
C GLY A 257 15.92 -25.21 13.26
N LEU A 258 15.11 -25.34 12.21
CA LEU A 258 14.32 -26.55 11.94
C LEU A 258 15.21 -27.77 11.70
N ARG A 259 16.31 -27.63 10.96
CA ARG A 259 17.28 -28.73 10.76
C ARG A 259 17.88 -29.19 12.09
N GLY A 260 18.29 -28.25 12.94
CA GLY A 260 18.84 -28.58 14.25
C GLY A 260 17.84 -29.24 15.18
N ILE A 261 16.59 -28.77 15.18
CA ILE A 261 15.48 -29.39 15.92
C ILE A 261 15.22 -30.81 15.39
N ALA A 262 15.17 -31.00 14.07
CA ALA A 262 14.97 -32.31 13.46
C ALA A 262 16.10 -33.30 13.79
N ALA A 263 17.36 -32.81 13.87
CA ALA A 263 18.48 -33.62 14.32
C ALA A 263 18.36 -34.02 15.81
N GLN A 264 17.94 -33.10 16.68
CA GLN A 264 17.73 -33.38 18.11
C GLN A 264 16.65 -34.43 18.36
N PHE A 265 15.59 -34.43 17.54
CA PHE A 265 14.53 -35.45 17.60
C PHE A 265 14.88 -36.73 16.81
N GLY A 266 16.10 -36.86 16.28
CA GLY A 266 16.53 -38.06 15.55
C GLY A 266 15.86 -38.26 14.18
N LEU A 267 15.15 -37.25 13.68
CA LEU A 267 14.46 -37.29 12.39
C LEU A 267 15.43 -37.22 11.20
N LEU A 268 16.62 -36.65 11.42
CA LEU A 268 17.71 -36.66 10.46
C LEU A 268 18.69 -37.77 10.84
N LYS A 269 18.62 -38.92 10.16
CA LYS A 269 19.72 -39.89 10.18
C LYS A 269 20.96 -39.20 9.63
N GLU A 270 21.92 -38.88 10.49
CA GLU A 270 23.24 -38.46 10.06
C GLU A 270 23.83 -39.60 9.21
N ARG A 271 23.73 -39.49 7.88
CA ARG A 271 24.55 -40.29 6.97
C ARG A 271 25.99 -39.88 7.20
N GLY A 272 26.74 -40.67 7.96
CA GLY A 272 28.20 -40.60 7.93
C GLY A 272 28.90 -40.20 9.23
N ARG A 273 28.31 -40.46 10.40
CA ARG A 273 29.12 -40.65 11.60
C ARG A 273 28.63 -41.89 12.34
N GLU A 274 29.01 -43.05 11.81
CA GLU A 274 29.41 -44.14 12.70
C GLU A 274 30.47 -43.55 13.63
N VAL A 275 30.01 -43.11 14.80
CA VAL A 275 30.88 -43.02 15.96
C VAL A 275 31.38 -44.44 16.14
N ILE A 276 32.61 -44.69 15.69
CA ILE A 276 33.34 -45.90 15.99
C ILE A 276 33.31 -46.02 17.51
N THR A 277 32.42 -46.87 18.00
CA THR A 277 32.36 -47.32 19.37
C THR A 277 33.59 -48.18 19.61
N THR A 278 34.71 -47.52 19.87
CA THR A 278 35.88 -48.14 20.51
C THR A 278 36.06 -47.48 21.85
N GLN A 279 35.35 -48.00 22.86
CA GLN A 279 36.00 -48.52 24.06
C GLN A 279 35.00 -49.26 24.98
N ASP A 280 35.25 -50.57 25.00
CA ASP A 280 34.88 -51.63 25.91
C ASP A 280 34.71 -51.33 27.41
N GLN A 281 33.79 -52.12 28.02
CA GLN A 281 33.73 -52.65 29.41
C GLN A 281 33.28 -51.69 30.54
N ARG A 282 32.28 -51.98 31.40
CA ARG A 282 31.55 -53.20 31.81
C ARG A 282 30.25 -52.82 32.58
N PRO A 283 29.35 -53.80 32.91
CA PRO A 283 27.92 -53.55 33.13
C PRO A 283 27.53 -53.35 34.61
N SER A 284 26.43 -52.63 34.84
CA SER A 284 25.55 -52.89 35.98
C SER A 284 24.11 -52.94 35.52
N ALA A 285 23.61 -54.17 35.44
CA ALA A 285 22.20 -54.47 35.38
C ALA A 285 21.57 -54.13 36.73
N THR A 286 20.45 -53.40 36.73
CA THR A 286 19.42 -53.54 37.76
C THR A 286 18.05 -53.12 37.19
N THR A 287 17.37 -54.14 36.66
CA THR A 287 15.95 -54.43 36.88
C THR A 287 14.89 -53.43 36.38
N LEU A 288 14.33 -53.77 35.22
CA LEU A 288 12.97 -53.44 34.78
C LEU A 288 11.95 -54.24 35.61
N THR A 289 10.98 -53.56 36.24
CA THR A 289 9.58 -53.97 36.37
C THR A 289 8.78 -52.92 37.16
N SER A 290 7.83 -52.25 36.52
CA SER A 290 6.44 -52.20 37.00
C SER A 290 5.57 -51.53 35.94
N GLU A 291 4.67 -52.33 35.40
CA GLU A 291 3.54 -51.95 34.57
C GLU A 291 2.66 -50.93 35.32
N THR A 292 2.16 -49.93 34.60
CA THR A 292 0.80 -49.43 34.79
C THR A 292 0.29 -49.00 33.43
N ILE A 293 -0.16 -50.00 32.67
CA ILE A 293 -1.03 -49.84 31.52
C ILE A 293 -2.37 -49.36 32.10
N VAL A 294 -2.75 -48.12 31.80
CA VAL A 294 -4.10 -47.61 32.09
C VAL A 294 -4.98 -48.06 30.93
N GLU A 295 -5.68 -49.18 31.14
CA GLU A 295 -6.75 -49.65 30.25
C GLU A 295 -7.92 -48.66 30.37
N TRP A 296 -8.26 -48.03 29.26
CA TRP A 296 -9.49 -47.25 29.13
C TRP A 296 -10.63 -48.24 28.93
N ASP A 297 -11.45 -48.36 29.96
CA ASP A 297 -12.66 -49.17 30.00
C ASP A 297 -13.67 -48.64 28.96
N GLU A 298 -13.93 -49.43 27.93
CA GLU A 298 -15.00 -49.22 26.95
C GLU A 298 -16.29 -49.85 27.48
N GLU A 299 -17.13 -49.13 28.23
CA GLU A 299 -18.54 -49.47 28.41
C GLU A 299 -19.45 -48.22 28.43
N PHE A 300 -20.10 -48.02 27.28
CA PHE A 300 -21.37 -47.32 26.97
C PHE A 300 -21.56 -45.81 27.24
#